data_AF-A0A3A8K2N5-F1
#
_entry.id   AF-A0A3A8K2N5-F1
#
_cell.length_a   1.000
_cell.length_b   1.000
_cell.length_c   1.000
_cell.angle_alpha   90.00
_cell.angle_beta   90.00
_cell.angle_gamma   90.00
#
_symmetry.space_group_name_H-M   'P 1'
#
loop_
_entity.id
_entity.type
_entity.pdbx_description
1 polymer ?
#
loop_
_entity_poly.entity_id
_entity_poly.type
_entity_poly.pdbx_seq_one_letter_code
_entity_poly.pdbx_strand_id
1 'polypeptide(L)'
;MTSPTYALLGVGAAVPAQVRGNDDPLFEPLRRAAAAGGGEHALFYGNRERRVLAPGESLASLTAKAGAAALEDAGLTPADVDRLYGYVSVSEFVTPNALYAVHRELGLGQGTLVVPVQTDFVNFLMGVVLAWEALRAGSVRHALVAVGSAWTRNVDYTQGHAIGIGDGAG
;
A
#
# COMPACT_ATOMS: atom_id res chain seq x y z
N MET A 1 -36.56 -12.95 -6.77
CA MET A 1 -35.63 -11.91 -6.30
C MET A 1 -34.25 -12.26 -6.84
N THR A 2 -33.59 -11.35 -7.54
CA THR A 2 -32.21 -11.56 -8.00
C THR A 2 -31.27 -11.50 -6.81
N SER A 3 -30.34 -12.45 -6.71
CA SER A 3 -29.32 -12.44 -5.66
C SER A 3 -28.48 -11.16 -5.75
N PRO A 4 -28.06 -10.57 -4.61
CA PRO A 4 -27.14 -9.44 -4.64
C PRO A 4 -25.85 -9.85 -5.39
N THR A 5 -25.38 -8.95 -6.26
CA THR A 5 -24.11 -9.10 -6.98
C THR A 5 -23.11 -8.13 -6.38
N TYR A 6 -21.88 -8.60 -6.18
CA TYR A 6 -20.78 -7.77 -5.69
C TYR A 6 -19.67 -7.77 -6.74
N ALA A 7 -18.95 -6.65 -6.84
CA ALA A 7 -17.88 -6.47 -7.80
C ALA A 7 -16.81 -5.53 -7.23
N LEU A 8 -15.59 -5.62 -7.77
CA LEU A 8 -14.62 -4.54 -7.65
C LEU A 8 -15.05 -3.43 -8.62
N LEU A 9 -15.38 -2.27 -8.09
CA LEU A 9 -15.95 -1.17 -8.87
C LEU A 9 -14.88 -0.26 -9.49
N GLY A 10 -13.73 -0.14 -8.85
CA GLY A 10 -12.61 0.64 -9.35
C GLY A 10 -11.31 0.31 -8.64
N VAL A 11 -10.20 0.74 -9.24
CA VAL A 11 -8.84 0.54 -8.72
C VAL A 11 -8.02 1.83 -8.84
N GLY A 12 -7.03 1.98 -7.96
CA GLY A 12 -6.13 3.13 -7.98
C GLY A 12 -4.75 2.75 -7.49
N ALA A 13 -3.75 3.52 -7.89
CA ALA A 13 -2.39 3.33 -7.43
C ALA A 13 -1.66 4.68 -7.39
N ALA A 14 -0.73 4.82 -6.46
CA ALA A 14 0.14 5.98 -6.36
C ALA A 14 1.52 5.54 -5.89
N VAL A 15 2.55 6.00 -6.60
CA VAL A 15 3.95 5.71 -6.28
C VAL A 15 4.75 7.01 -6.19
N PRO A 16 5.82 7.04 -5.38
CA PRO A 16 6.74 8.17 -5.37
C PRO A 16 7.34 8.45 -6.75
N ALA A 17 7.75 9.71 -6.96
CA ALA A 17 8.43 10.12 -8.18
C ALA A 17 9.90 9.67 -8.22
N GLN A 18 10.55 9.58 -7.06
CA GLN A 18 11.97 9.21 -6.98
C GLN A 18 12.16 7.74 -7.38
N VAL A 19 13.03 7.53 -8.36
CA VAL A 19 13.47 6.22 -8.83
C VAL A 19 14.85 5.92 -8.25
N ARG A 20 15.04 4.71 -7.74
CA ARG A 20 16.34 4.17 -7.29
C ARG A 20 16.72 2.97 -8.13
N GLY A 21 17.83 3.06 -8.87
CA GLY A 21 18.42 1.94 -9.62
C GLY A 21 19.27 1.02 -8.75
N ASN A 22 19.71 -0.11 -9.31
CA ASN A 22 20.65 -1.04 -8.65
C ASN A 22 22.10 -0.51 -8.61
N ASP A 23 22.37 0.59 -9.31
CA ASP A 23 23.63 1.33 -9.31
C ASP A 23 23.78 2.28 -8.12
N ASP A 24 22.72 2.50 -7.33
CA ASP A 24 22.75 3.32 -6.11
C ASP A 24 23.89 2.87 -5.16
N PRO A 25 24.66 3.80 -4.58
CA PRO A 25 25.74 3.48 -3.63
C PRO A 25 25.30 2.61 -2.44
N LEU A 26 24.03 2.65 -2.04
CA LEU A 26 23.48 1.80 -0.98
C LEU A 26 23.65 0.31 -1.28
N PHE A 27 23.66 -0.09 -2.55
CA PHE A 27 23.81 -1.49 -2.99
C PHE A 27 25.27 -1.89 -3.26
N GLU A 28 26.25 -1.02 -3.00
CA GLU A 28 27.67 -1.33 -3.18
C GLU A 28 28.13 -2.60 -2.45
N PRO A 29 27.74 -2.87 -1.17
CA PRO A 29 28.11 -4.11 -0.49
C PRO A 29 27.61 -5.36 -1.23
N LEU A 30 26.40 -5.31 -1.79
CA LEU A 30 25.81 -6.41 -2.55
C LEU A 30 26.53 -6.64 -3.88
N ARG A 31 26.90 -5.57 -4.59
CA ARG A 31 27.68 -5.68 -5.82
C ARG A 31 29.06 -6.29 -5.57
N ARG A 32 29.73 -5.92 -4.46
CA ARG A 32 31.00 -6.54 -4.04
C ARG A 32 30.84 -8.02 -3.71
N ALA A 33 29.81 -8.38 -2.95
CA ALA A 33 29.52 -9.78 -2.62
C ALA A 33 29.27 -10.62 -3.88
N ALA A 34 28.48 -10.09 -4.82
CA ALA A 34 28.19 -10.73 -6.11
C ALA A 34 29.46 -10.92 -6.96
N ALA A 35 30.34 -9.91 -7.02
CA ALA A 35 31.61 -9.99 -7.75
C ALA A 35 32.57 -11.04 -7.16
N ALA A 36 32.49 -11.31 -5.85
CA ALA A 36 33.23 -12.37 -5.17
C ALA A 36 32.60 -13.77 -5.34
N GLY A 37 31.53 -13.91 -6.13
CA GLY A 37 30.82 -15.17 -6.36
C GLY A 37 29.86 -15.58 -5.24
N GLY A 38 29.50 -14.65 -4.34
CA GLY A 38 28.59 -14.89 -3.22
C GLY A 38 27.41 -13.92 -3.16
N GLY A 39 26.63 -14.01 -2.08
CA GLY A 39 25.51 -13.12 -1.81
C GLY A 39 24.19 -13.49 -2.49
N GLU A 40 23.13 -12.82 -2.05
CA GLU A 40 21.74 -13.11 -2.44
C GLU A 40 21.26 -12.31 -3.65
N HIS A 41 22.12 -11.46 -4.25
CA HIS A 41 21.74 -10.59 -5.37
C HIS A 41 21.11 -11.36 -6.54
N ALA A 42 21.61 -12.56 -6.83
CA ALA A 42 21.09 -13.42 -7.89
C ALA A 42 19.63 -13.85 -7.68
N LEU A 43 19.12 -13.86 -6.44
CA LEU A 43 17.71 -14.19 -6.15
C LEU A 43 16.74 -13.09 -6.60
N PHE A 44 17.23 -11.85 -6.76
CA PHE A 44 16.41 -10.66 -7.02
C PHE A 44 16.69 -10.03 -8.40
N TYR A 45 17.32 -10.77 -9.31
CA TYR A 45 17.81 -10.31 -10.62
C TYR A 45 16.77 -9.60 -11.51
N GLY A 46 15.47 -9.90 -11.33
CA GLY A 46 14.38 -9.27 -12.08
C GLY A 46 14.09 -7.82 -11.67
N ASN A 47 14.52 -7.40 -10.48
CA ASN A 47 14.26 -6.08 -9.93
C ASN A 47 15.37 -5.12 -10.35
N ARG A 48 15.08 -4.21 -11.30
CA ARG A 48 16.06 -3.27 -11.87
C ARG A 48 16.04 -1.90 -11.21
N GLU A 49 14.85 -1.44 -10.85
CA GLU A 49 14.59 -0.16 -10.24
C GLU A 49 13.45 -0.27 -9.23
N ARG A 50 13.39 0.66 -8.28
CA ARG A 50 12.24 0.82 -7.39
C ARG A 50 11.86 2.28 -7.22
N ARG A 51 10.62 2.51 -6.81
CA ARG A 51 10.15 3.82 -6.33
C ARG A 51 10.45 3.94 -4.84
N VAL A 52 10.90 5.10 -4.41
CA VAL A 52 11.28 5.36 -3.02
C VAL A 52 10.72 6.70 -2.59
N LEU A 53 10.22 6.81 -1.36
CA LEU A 53 9.75 8.08 -0.83
C LEU A 53 10.93 9.04 -0.63
N ALA A 54 10.78 10.26 -1.13
CA ALA A 54 11.71 11.35 -0.81
C ALA A 54 11.54 11.80 0.65
N PRO A 55 12.54 12.51 1.22
CA PRO A 55 12.40 13.15 2.52
C PRO A 55 11.18 14.07 2.57
N GLY A 56 10.34 13.91 3.59
CA GLY A 56 9.11 14.70 3.77
C GLY A 56 7.89 14.19 2.98
N GLU A 57 8.05 13.22 2.07
CA GLU A 57 6.88 12.60 1.44
C GLU A 57 6.14 11.67 2.43
N SER A 58 4.81 11.79 2.42
CA SER A 58 3.89 11.05 3.27
C SER A 58 3.32 9.84 2.53
N LEU A 59 3.50 8.65 3.10
CA LEU A 59 2.87 7.43 2.60
C LEU A 59 1.35 7.46 2.75
N ALA A 60 0.84 8.08 3.82
CA ALA A 60 -0.60 8.25 3.99
C ALA A 60 -1.17 9.11 2.85
N SER A 61 -0.46 10.14 2.42
CA SER A 61 -0.90 10.98 1.29
C SER A 61 -0.82 10.26 -0.05
N LEU A 62 0.17 9.37 -0.27
CA LEU A 62 0.14 8.47 -1.44
C LEU A 62 -1.06 7.51 -1.38
N THR A 63 -1.34 6.95 -0.21
CA THR A 63 -2.46 6.03 0.00
C THR A 63 -3.81 6.72 -0.24
N ALA A 64 -3.94 7.98 0.20
CA ALA A 64 -5.10 8.81 -0.11
C ALA A 64 -5.21 9.10 -1.62
N LYS A 65 -4.10 9.38 -2.32
CA LYS A 65 -4.13 9.54 -3.78
C LYS A 65 -4.58 8.26 -4.50
N ALA A 66 -4.09 7.10 -4.08
CA ALA A 66 -4.51 5.82 -4.63
C ALA A 66 -6.01 5.57 -4.38
N GLY A 67 -6.49 5.81 -3.15
CA GLY A 67 -7.90 5.72 -2.81
C GLY A 67 -8.79 6.68 -3.61
N ALA A 68 -8.34 7.91 -3.84
CA ALA A 68 -9.07 8.89 -4.64
C ALA A 68 -9.21 8.44 -6.10
N ALA A 69 -8.13 7.91 -6.69
CA ALA A 69 -8.16 7.33 -8.04
C ALA A 69 -9.09 6.11 -8.12
N ALA A 70 -9.12 5.25 -7.09
CA ALA A 70 -10.04 4.11 -7.04
C ALA A 70 -11.51 4.53 -6.96
N LEU A 71 -11.82 5.60 -6.21
CA LEU A 71 -13.17 6.15 -6.14
C LEU A 71 -13.58 6.81 -7.47
N GLU A 72 -12.66 7.54 -8.11
CA GLU A 72 -12.89 8.14 -9.43
C GLU A 72 -13.18 7.07 -10.49
N ASP A 73 -12.37 6.01 -10.55
CA ASP A 73 -12.55 4.87 -11.47
C ASP A 73 -13.89 4.15 -11.23
N ALA A 74 -14.32 4.07 -9.96
CA ALA A 74 -15.62 3.51 -9.58
C ALA A 74 -16.82 4.44 -9.83
N GLY A 75 -16.59 5.71 -10.18
CA GLY A 75 -17.64 6.73 -10.25
C GLY A 75 -18.31 7.04 -8.90
N LEU A 76 -17.57 6.88 -7.80
CA LEU A 76 -18.01 7.10 -6.43
C LEU A 76 -17.36 8.34 -5.81
N THR A 77 -17.95 8.83 -4.74
CA THR A 77 -17.42 9.94 -3.93
C THR A 77 -16.97 9.43 -2.56
N PRO A 78 -16.13 10.19 -1.83
CA PRO A 78 -15.77 9.87 -0.44
C PRO A 78 -16.97 9.66 0.49
N ALA A 79 -18.13 10.27 0.19
CA ALA A 79 -19.35 10.14 0.97
C ALA A 79 -20.05 8.78 0.79
N ASP A 80 -19.73 8.03 -0.27
CA ASP A 80 -20.32 6.73 -0.57
C ASP A 80 -19.66 5.58 0.20
N VAL A 81 -18.53 5.84 0.88
CA VAL A 81 -17.71 4.82 1.56
C VAL A 81 -18.17 4.60 3.00
N ASP A 82 -18.68 3.41 3.29
CA ASP A 82 -19.12 3.04 4.63
C ASP A 82 -17.98 2.51 5.51
N ARG A 83 -16.99 1.85 4.88
CA ARG A 83 -15.83 1.26 5.55
C ARG A 83 -14.54 1.46 4.78
N LEU A 84 -13.48 1.79 5.51
CA LEU A 84 -12.10 1.83 5.03
C LEU A 84 -11.31 0.68 5.68
N TYR A 85 -10.92 -0.30 4.87
CA TYR A 85 -10.03 -1.38 5.25
C TYR A 85 -8.63 -1.14 4.71
N GLY A 86 -7.62 -1.68 5.39
CA GLY A 86 -6.26 -1.74 4.86
C GLY A 86 -5.21 -1.36 5.88
N TYR A 87 -4.06 -0.90 5.42
CA TYR A 87 -2.94 -0.62 6.32
C TYR A 87 -1.91 0.29 5.66
N VAL A 88 -1.34 1.20 6.43
CA VAL A 88 -0.21 2.04 5.99
C VAL A 88 1.05 1.63 6.75
N SER A 89 2.05 1.10 6.04
CA SER A 89 3.29 0.53 6.59
C SER A 89 4.53 1.25 6.06
N VAL A 90 5.52 1.66 6.84
CA VAL A 90 5.55 1.67 8.30
C VAL A 90 4.86 2.95 8.78
N SER A 91 3.89 2.80 9.68
CA SER A 91 3.18 3.94 10.27
C SER A 91 4.14 4.78 11.11
N GLU A 92 4.01 6.11 11.04
CA GLU A 92 4.81 7.04 11.87
C GLU A 92 4.55 6.84 13.37
N PHE A 93 3.30 6.54 13.73
CA PHE A 93 2.89 6.25 15.09
C PHE A 93 2.69 4.76 15.29
N VAL A 94 3.01 4.28 16.50
CA VAL A 94 2.69 2.90 16.95
C VAL A 94 1.18 2.66 16.92
N THR A 95 0.42 3.65 17.40
CA THR A 95 -1.04 3.69 17.32
C THR A 95 -1.50 5.14 17.43
N PRO A 96 -2.53 5.57 16.68
CA PRO A 96 -3.26 4.80 15.65
C PRO A 96 -2.43 4.60 14.36
N ASN A 97 -2.83 3.64 13.52
CA ASN A 97 -2.22 3.46 12.18
C ASN A 97 -2.48 4.67 11.29
N ALA A 98 -1.56 5.00 10.37
CA ALA A 98 -1.72 6.14 9.46
C ALA A 98 -2.91 6.02 8.48
N LEU A 99 -3.63 4.89 8.43
CA LEU A 99 -4.92 4.76 7.74
C LEU A 99 -5.98 5.77 8.24
N TYR A 100 -5.90 6.23 9.49
CA TYR A 100 -6.76 7.32 9.97
C TYR A 100 -6.41 8.68 9.33
N ALA A 101 -5.14 8.91 8.97
CA ALA A 101 -4.77 10.08 8.18
C ALA A 101 -5.31 9.96 6.75
N VAL A 102 -5.35 8.76 6.17
CA VAL A 102 -5.96 8.49 4.86
C VAL A 102 -7.45 8.83 4.88
N HIS A 103 -8.20 8.40 5.90
CA HIS A 103 -9.61 8.77 6.09
C HIS A 103 -9.82 10.29 6.03
N ARG A 104 -9.02 11.04 6.80
CA ARG A 104 -9.07 12.50 6.84
C ARG A 104 -8.69 13.15 5.52
N GLU A 105 -7.62 12.69 4.87
CA GLU A 105 -7.09 13.26 3.63
C GLU A 105 -7.98 12.99 2.42
N LEU A 106 -8.64 11.83 2.37
CA LEU A 106 -9.67 11.51 1.37
C LEU A 106 -10.98 12.27 1.58
N GLY A 107 -11.20 12.83 2.77
CA GLY A 107 -12.48 13.44 3.14
C GLY A 107 -13.61 12.42 3.28
N LEU A 108 -13.30 11.21 3.77
CA LEU A 108 -14.32 10.20 4.04
C LEU A 108 -15.30 10.69 5.12
N GLY A 109 -16.54 10.17 5.08
CA GLY A 109 -17.59 10.56 6.01
C GLY A 109 -17.23 10.28 7.48
N GLN A 110 -17.79 11.07 8.41
CA GLN A 110 -17.58 10.86 9.85
C GLN A 110 -18.10 9.51 10.35
N GLY A 111 -19.08 8.94 9.66
CA GLY A 111 -19.62 7.60 9.94
C GLY A 111 -18.79 6.45 9.35
N THR A 112 -17.78 6.74 8.51
CA THR A 112 -16.96 5.72 7.88
C THR A 112 -16.11 5.03 8.94
N LEU A 113 -16.31 3.73 9.13
CA LEU A 113 -15.50 2.94 10.06
C LEU A 113 -14.14 2.63 9.43
N VAL A 114 -13.07 3.01 10.13
CA VAL A 114 -11.68 2.72 9.74
C VAL A 114 -11.22 1.43 10.43
N VAL A 115 -10.80 0.45 9.64
CA VAL A 115 -10.39 -0.88 10.11
C VAL A 115 -8.97 -1.16 9.62
N PRO A 116 -7.93 -0.80 10.40
CA PRO A 116 -6.57 -1.22 10.10
C PRO A 116 -6.43 -2.74 10.18
N VAL A 117 -5.90 -3.37 9.13
CA VAL A 117 -5.72 -4.82 9.01
C VAL A 117 -4.23 -5.09 8.82
N GLN A 118 -3.54 -5.53 9.88
CA GLN A 118 -2.12 -5.83 9.83
C GLN A 118 -1.88 -7.34 9.56
N THR A 119 -1.60 -7.64 8.31
CA THR A 119 -1.29 -8.99 7.78
C THR A 119 -0.14 -8.94 6.76
N ASP A 120 0.68 -7.90 6.83
CA ASP A 120 1.85 -7.67 5.98
C ASP A 120 1.55 -7.82 4.47
N PHE A 121 2.17 -8.80 3.81
CA PHE A 121 2.09 -8.99 2.36
C PHE A 121 0.70 -9.35 1.85
N VAL A 122 -0.26 -9.67 2.72
CA VAL A 122 -1.64 -10.02 2.34
C VAL A 122 -2.69 -8.99 2.77
N ASN A 123 -2.27 -7.77 3.16
CA ASN A 123 -3.17 -6.69 3.60
C ASN A 123 -4.31 -6.40 2.61
N PHE A 124 -4.00 -6.33 1.31
CA PHE A 124 -5.03 -6.08 0.29
C PHE A 124 -6.04 -7.23 0.25
N LEU A 125 -5.56 -8.47 0.15
CA LEU A 125 -6.42 -9.65 0.09
C LEU A 125 -7.31 -9.76 1.33
N MET A 126 -6.76 -9.49 2.51
CA MET A 126 -7.54 -9.55 3.75
C MET A 126 -8.55 -8.40 3.87
N GLY A 127 -8.19 -7.20 3.41
CA GLY A 127 -9.16 -6.11 3.25
C GLY A 127 -10.32 -6.48 2.33
N VAL A 128 -10.05 -7.15 1.20
CA VAL A 128 -11.07 -7.62 0.27
C VAL A 128 -11.97 -8.69 0.90
N VAL A 129 -11.41 -9.66 1.63
CA VAL A 129 -12.19 -10.69 2.34
C VAL A 129 -13.13 -10.04 3.36
N LEU A 130 -12.63 -9.12 4.19
CA LEU A 130 -13.43 -8.43 5.19
C LEU A 130 -14.50 -7.51 4.57
N ALA A 131 -14.19 -6.85 3.45
CA ALA A 131 -15.16 -6.07 2.69
C ALA A 131 -16.27 -6.96 2.12
N TRP A 132 -15.92 -8.12 1.55
CA TRP A 132 -16.88 -9.11 1.05
C TRP A 132 -17.81 -9.63 2.15
N GLU A 133 -17.27 -9.97 3.31
CA GLU A 133 -18.06 -10.40 4.48
C GLU A 133 -19.01 -9.30 4.95
N ALA A 134 -18.55 -8.06 5.00
CA ALA A 134 -19.34 -6.90 5.37
C ALA A 134 -20.52 -6.64 4.42
N LEU A 135 -20.27 -6.74 3.11
CA LEU A 135 -21.25 -6.59 2.04
C LEU A 135 -22.28 -7.72 2.09
N ARG A 136 -21.85 -8.97 2.33
CA ARG A 136 -22.74 -10.12 2.48
C ARG A 136 -23.63 -10.06 3.72
N ALA A 137 -23.10 -9.51 4.81
CA ALA A 137 -23.87 -9.25 6.01
C ALA A 137 -24.89 -8.11 5.86
N GLY A 138 -24.86 -7.36 4.73
CA GLY A 138 -25.71 -6.19 4.50
C GLY A 138 -25.35 -4.99 5.39
N SER A 139 -24.15 -4.99 5.95
CA SER A 139 -23.71 -3.98 6.92
C SER A 139 -23.00 -2.78 6.30
N VAL A 140 -22.70 -2.85 4.99
CA VAL A 140 -22.17 -1.78 4.15
C VAL A 140 -22.71 -1.93 2.73
N ARG A 141 -22.72 -0.85 1.96
CA ARG A 141 -22.96 -0.83 0.53
C ARG A 141 -21.66 -0.68 -0.26
N HIS A 142 -20.73 0.15 0.19
CA HIS A 142 -19.41 0.27 -0.41
C HIS A 142 -18.30 0.26 0.65
N ALA A 143 -17.21 -0.41 0.32
CA ALA A 143 -16.01 -0.44 1.12
C ALA A 143 -14.81 -0.05 0.24
N LEU A 144 -13.90 0.74 0.81
CA LEU A 144 -12.61 1.05 0.23
C LEU A 144 -11.55 0.19 0.89
N VAL A 145 -10.71 -0.48 0.10
CA VAL A 145 -9.50 -1.16 0.57
C VAL A 145 -8.31 -0.33 0.10
N ALA A 146 -7.51 0.19 1.01
CA ALA A 146 -6.35 1.04 0.68
C ALA A 146 -5.12 0.62 1.49
N VAL A 147 -4.03 0.32 0.80
CA VAL A 147 -2.79 -0.19 1.37
C VAL A 147 -1.61 0.66 0.91
N GLY A 148 -0.85 1.17 1.87
CA GLY A 148 0.42 1.85 1.63
C GLY A 148 1.58 1.05 2.19
N SER A 149 2.67 0.94 1.44
CA SER A 149 3.91 0.36 1.92
C SER A 149 5.13 1.21 1.57
N ALA A 150 6.02 1.41 2.53
CA ALA A 150 7.27 2.13 2.38
C ALA A 150 8.43 1.54 3.20
N TRP A 151 8.78 0.29 2.89
CA TRP A 151 9.85 -0.43 3.61
C TRP A 151 11.26 0.04 3.23
N THR A 152 11.44 0.86 2.20
CA THR A 152 12.79 1.31 1.80
C THR A 152 13.49 2.13 2.90
N ARG A 153 12.75 2.70 3.85
CA ARG A 153 13.29 3.40 5.03
C ARG A 153 13.72 2.44 6.16
N ASN A 154 13.31 1.17 6.10
CA ASN A 154 13.41 0.19 7.18
C ASN A 154 13.99 -1.16 6.71
N VAL A 155 14.89 -1.14 5.72
CA VAL A 155 15.50 -2.34 5.14
C VAL A 155 17.03 -2.31 5.30
N ASP A 156 17.63 -3.48 5.51
CA ASP A 156 19.09 -3.63 5.50
C ASP A 156 19.60 -3.75 4.06
N TYR A 157 20.18 -2.65 3.56
CA TYR A 157 20.74 -2.56 2.20
C TYR A 157 21.97 -3.45 1.96
N THR A 158 22.49 -4.11 2.99
CA THR A 158 23.56 -5.11 2.84
C THR A 158 23.03 -6.51 2.49
N GLN A 159 21.71 -6.72 2.52
CA GLN A 159 21.06 -8.00 2.26
C GLN A 159 20.35 -8.01 0.90
N GLY A 160 20.29 -9.17 0.23
CA GLY A 160 19.79 -9.25 -1.14
C GLY A 160 18.33 -8.82 -1.29
N HIS A 161 17.51 -9.09 -0.28
CA HIS A 161 16.08 -8.74 -0.30
C HIS A 161 15.83 -7.23 -0.42
N ALA A 162 16.79 -6.36 -0.05
CA ALA A 162 16.67 -4.92 -0.25
C ALA A 162 16.48 -4.53 -1.74
N ILE A 163 16.93 -5.38 -2.67
CA ILE A 163 16.71 -5.21 -4.11
C ILE A 163 15.22 -5.44 -4.46
N GLY A 164 14.49 -6.27 -3.72
CA GLY A 164 13.06 -6.51 -3.96
C GLY A 164 12.13 -5.43 -3.41
N ILE A 165 12.63 -4.48 -2.62
CA ILE A 165 11.79 -3.53 -1.87
C ILE A 165 11.63 -2.21 -2.61
N GLY A 166 10.39 -1.72 -2.67
CA GLY A 166 10.01 -0.40 -3.14
C GLY A 166 8.85 0.16 -2.31
N ASP A 167 8.57 1.45 -2.50
CA ASP A 167 7.49 2.16 -1.82
C ASP A 167 6.34 2.46 -2.79
N GLY A 168 5.11 2.42 -2.30
CA GLY A 168 3.92 2.70 -3.09
C GLY A 168 2.63 2.47 -2.32
N ALA A 169 1.51 2.82 -2.96
CA ALA A 169 0.18 2.57 -2.43
C ALA A 169 -0.80 2.15 -3.54
N GLY A 170 -1.83 1.42 -3.14
CA GLY A 170 -2.92 0.92 -3.98
C GLY A 170 -4.20 0.70 -3.18
#